data_AF-A0A1E4RL59-F1
#
_entry.id   AF-A0A1E4RL59-F1
#
_cell.length_a   1.000
_cell.length_b   1.000
_cell.length_c   1.000
_cell.angle_alpha   90.00
_cell.angle_beta   90.00
_cell.angle_gamma   90.00
#
_symmetry.space_group_name_H-M   'P 1'
#
loop_
_entity.id
_entity.type
_entity.pdbx_description
1 polymer ?
#
loop_
_entity_poly.entity_id
_entity_poly.type
_entity_poly.pdbx_seq_one_letter_code
_entity_poly.pdbx_strand_id
1 'polypeptide(L)' 'MSFITKSPVVLGLLAGLSVPPIITKVVLVPSLIQSKYDEIDSIKHDLDYIGWHVRNMEEVKGYKEDDIYVPVSYFQGRY' A
#
# COMPACT_ATOMS: atom_id res chain seq x y z
N MET A 1 -42.78 13.82 -20.61
CA MET A 1 -42.02 13.27 -19.46
C MET A 1 -40.95 14.25 -18.98
N SER A 2 -41.31 15.39 -18.38
CA SER A 2 -40.33 16.43 -17.95
C SER A 2 -40.56 16.95 -16.53
N PHE A 3 -41.64 16.52 -15.86
CA PHE A 3 -42.02 17.03 -14.53
C PHE A 3 -41.34 16.31 -13.36
N ILE A 4 -40.79 15.11 -13.57
CA ILE A 4 -40.20 14.29 -12.49
C ILE A 4 -38.79 14.79 -12.12
N THR A 5 -38.06 15.40 -13.05
CA THR A 5 -36.68 15.84 -12.84
C THR A 5 -36.54 17.23 -12.19
N LYS A 6 -37.64 17.96 -11.99
CA LYS A 6 -37.61 19.32 -11.41
C LYS A 6 -37.98 19.37 -9.92
N SER A 7 -38.40 18.25 -9.33
CA SER A 7 -38.72 18.20 -7.90
C SER A 7 -37.44 18.06 -7.07
N PRO A 8 -37.19 18.97 -6.10
CA PRO A 8 -35.99 18.92 -5.26
C PRO A 8 -35.90 17.62 -4.45
N VAL A 9 -37.05 17.00 -4.15
CA VAL A 9 -37.12 15.70 -3.44
C VAL A 9 -36.56 14.56 -4.31
N VAL A 10 -36.88 14.55 -5.61
CA VAL A 10 -36.41 13.51 -6.53
C VAL A 10 -34.91 13.67 -6.81
N LEU A 11 -34.44 14.92 -6.95
CA LEU A 11 -33.01 15.21 -7.06
C LEU A 11 -32.24 14.81 -5.80
N GLY A 12 -32.80 15.07 -4.62
CA GLY A 12 -32.23 14.65 -3.34
C GLY A 12 -32.13 13.13 -3.20
N LEU A 13 -33.18 12.39 -3.61
CA LEU A 13 -33.17 10.92 -3.63
C LEU A 13 -32.14 10.36 -4.61
N LEU A 14 -32.08 10.92 -5.83
CA LEU A 14 -31.10 10.50 -6.83
C LEU A 14 -29.67 10.77 -6.38
N ALA A 15 -29.41 11.96 -5.82
CA ALA A 15 -28.11 12.29 -5.24
C ALA A 15 -27.76 11.37 -4.07
N GLY A 16 -28.71 11.11 -3.17
CA GLY A 16 -28.52 10.18 -2.05
C GLY A 16 -28.24 8.74 -2.49
N LEU A 17 -28.75 8.31 -3.65
CA LEU A 17 -28.49 6.98 -4.21
C LEU A 17 -27.16 6.92 -4.99
N SER A 18 -26.79 7.99 -5.70
CA SER A 18 -25.62 8.00 -6.58
C SER A 18 -24.33 8.41 -5.88
N VAL A 19 -24.40 9.31 -4.91
CA VAL A 19 -23.21 9.84 -4.22
C VAL A 19 -22.47 8.77 -3.40
N PRO A 20 -23.15 7.93 -2.58
CA PRO A 20 -22.45 6.89 -1.81
C PRO A 20 -21.62 5.91 -2.65
N PRO A 21 -22.12 5.25 -3.71
CA PRO A 21 -21.32 4.32 -4.49
C PRO A 21 -20.15 4.98 -5.23
N ILE A 22 -20.30 6.26 -5.61
CA ILE A 22 -19.21 7.04 -6.22
C ILE A 22 -18.10 7.29 -5.19
N ILE A 23 -18.44 7.77 -3.98
CA ILE A 23 -17.47 8.00 -2.90
C ILE A 23 -16.77 6.69 -2.53
N THR A 24 -17.51 5.59 -2.41
CA THR A 24 -16.92 4.29 -2.10
C THR A 24 -15.89 3.86 -3.15
N LYS A 25 -16.21 3.98 -4.44
CA LYS A 25 -15.29 3.56 -5.52
C LYS A 25 -14.09 4.48 -5.70
N VAL A 26 -14.26 5.79 -5.53
CA VAL A 26 -13.23 6.77 -5.86
C VAL A 26 -12.34 7.10 -4.67
N VAL A 27 -12.84 6.99 -3.44
CA VAL A 27 -12.12 7.40 -2.24
C VAL A 27 -11.79 6.20 -1.35
N LEU A 28 -12.80 5.45 -0.92
CA LEU A 28 -12.60 4.40 0.08
C LEU A 28 -11.80 3.21 -0.47
N VAL A 29 -12.15 2.72 -1.66
CA VAL A 29 -11.45 1.57 -2.26
C VAL A 29 -9.97 1.88 -2.54
N PRO A 30 -9.60 2.99 -3.20
CA PRO A 30 -8.19 3.31 -3.43
C PRO A 30 -7.42 3.52 -2.14
N SER A 31 -8.00 4.24 -1.16
CA SER A 31 -7.35 4.48 0.14
C SER A 31 -7.10 3.19 0.92
N LEU A 32 -8.05 2.25 0.93
CA LEU A 32 -7.89 0.96 1.59
C LEU A 32 -6.84 0.09 0.90
N ILE A 33 -6.83 0.09 -0.43
CA ILE A 33 -5.84 -0.65 -1.22
C ILE A 33 -4.44 -0.07 -1.00
N GLN A 34 -4.31 1.26 -1.03
CA GLN A 34 -3.05 1.95 -0.78
C GLN A 34 -2.52 1.65 0.62
N SER A 35 -3.36 1.74 1.66
CA SER A 35 -2.98 1.40 3.03
C SER A 35 -2.43 -0.03 3.18
N LYS A 36 -2.93 -1.00 2.41
CA LYS A 36 -2.39 -2.37 2.41
C LYS A 36 -1.04 -2.46 1.71
N TYR A 37 -0.85 -1.74 0.61
CA TYR A 37 0.44 -1.69 -0.06
C TYR A 37 1.49 -1.00 0.82
N ASP A 38 1.13 0.08 1.51
CA ASP A 38 2.00 0.80 2.44
C ASP A 38 2.45 -0.12 3.59
N GLU A 39 1.54 -0.94 4.13
CA GLU A 39 1.87 -1.93 5.17
C GLU A 39 2.85 -2.99 4.66
N ILE A 40 2.61 -3.54 3.46
CA ILE A 40 3.50 -4.52 2.84
C ILE A 40 4.89 -3.90 2.60
N ASP A 41 4.95 -2.67 2.12
CA ASP A 41 6.23 -1.99 1.86
C ASP A 41 6.96 -1.62 3.15
N SER A 42 6.25 -1.28 4.23
CA SER A 42 6.83 -1.14 5.57
C SER A 42 7.45 -2.45 6.06
N ILE A 43 6.72 -3.58 5.93
CA ILE A 43 7.22 -4.89 6.35
C ILE A 43 8.46 -5.30 5.53
N LYS A 44 8.48 -5.04 4.23
CA LYS A 44 9.68 -5.26 3.40
C LYS A 44 10.85 -4.42 3.89
N HIS A 45 10.61 -3.15 4.20
CA HIS A 45 11.66 -2.26 4.71
C HIS A 45 12.24 -2.77 6.04
N ASP A 46 11.38 -3.18 6.97
CA ASP A 46 11.80 -3.72 8.26
C ASP A 46 12.59 -5.03 8.10
N LEU A 47 12.17 -5.92 7.20
CA LEU A 47 12.87 -7.16 6.90
C LEU A 47 14.25 -6.90 6.28
N ASP A 48 14.36 -5.95 5.34
CA ASP A 48 15.62 -5.55 4.75
C ASP A 48 16.56 -4.94 5.80
N TYR A 49 16.03 -4.09 6.69
CA TYR A 49 16.80 -3.51 7.79
C TYR A 49 17.37 -4.60 8.72
N ILE A 50 16.55 -5.57 9.12
CA ILE A 50 17.01 -6.70 9.94
C ILE A 50 18.07 -7.52 9.21
N GLY A 51 17.89 -7.77 7.91
CA GLY A 51 18.86 -8.48 7.09
C GLY A 51 20.24 -7.81 7.06
N TRP A 52 20.26 -6.49 6.86
CA TRP A 52 21.48 -5.69 6.95
C TRP A 52 22.08 -5.67 8.36
N HIS A 53 21.24 -5.63 9.39
CA HIS A 53 21.71 -5.66 10.77
C HIS A 53 22.39 -6.99 11.12
N VAL A 54 21.79 -8.12 10.73
CA VAL A 54 22.37 -9.46 10.92
C VAL A 54 23.70 -9.58 10.17
N ARG A 55 23.75 -9.13 8.92
CA ARG A 55 24.97 -9.07 8.12
C ARG A 55 26.09 -8.31 8.84
N ASN A 56 25.81 -7.10 9.34
CA ASN A 56 26.81 -6.32 10.07
C ASN A 56 27.31 -7.04 11.32
N MET A 57 26.44 -7.77 12.04
CA MET A 57 26.86 -8.58 13.19
C MET A 57 27.74 -9.77 12.79
N GLU A 58 27.47 -10.41 11.66
CA GLU A 58 28.28 -11.50 11.12
C GLU A 58 29.65 -11.00 10.66
N GLU A 59 29.70 -9.83 10.00
CA GLU A 59 30.95 -9.16 9.61
C GLU A 59 31.81 -8.83 10.84
N VAL A 60 31.21 -8.27 11.90
CA VAL A 60 31.91 -7.98 13.17
C VAL A 60 32.42 -9.24 13.87
N LYS A 61 31.74 -10.38 13.71
CA LYS A 61 32.19 -11.68 14.23
C LYS A 61 33.29 -12.32 13.38
N GLY A 62 33.65 -11.74 12.23
CA GLY A 62 34.73 -12.21 11.38
C GLY A 62 34.33 -13.33 10.41
N TYR A 63 33.03 -13.49 10.12
CA TYR A 63 32.59 -14.39 9.05
C TYR A 63 33.06 -13.86 7.69
N LYS A 64 33.46 -14.77 6.78
CA LYS A 64 33.93 -14.41 5.43
C LYS A 64 32.72 -14.14 4.53
N GLU A 65 32.85 -13.15 3.64
CA GLU A 65 31.76 -12.61 2.79
C GLU A 65 30.90 -13.66 2.07
N ASP A 66 31.46 -14.83 1.74
CA ASP A 66 30.77 -15.92 1.04
C ASP A 66 29.70 -16.64 1.90
N ASP A 67 29.82 -16.58 3.24
CA ASP A 67 28.89 -17.22 4.19
C ASP A 67 27.92 -16.21 4.86
N ILE A 68 28.00 -14.93 4.49
CA ILE A 68 27.23 -13.86 5.13
C ILE A 68 25.82 -13.80 4.58
N TYR A 69 24.82 -13.59 5.45
CA TYR A 69 23.45 -13.38 5.02
C TYR A 69 23.34 -12.18 4.05
N VAL A 70 22.65 -12.39 2.93
CA VAL A 70 22.46 -11.35 1.91
C VAL A 70 20.99 -10.90 1.95
N PRO A 71 20.71 -9.64 2.34
CA PRO A 71 19.35 -9.10 2.35
C PRO A 71 18.80 -8.97 0.92
N VAL A 72 17.48 -9.02 0.78
CA VAL A 72 16.79 -9.06 -0.52
C VAL A 72 17.06 -7.80 -1.36
N SER A 73 17.17 -6.64 -0.70
CA SER A 73 17.60 -5.37 -1.30
C SER A 73 18.95 -5.41 -2.01
N TYR A 74 19.87 -6.32 -1.64
CA TYR A 74 21.19 -6.44 -2.30
C TYR A 74 21.07 -6.84 -3.78
N PHE A 75 20.01 -7.57 -4.15
CA PHE A 75 19.79 -8.01 -5.53
C PHE A 75 18.99 -6.99 -6.37
N GLN A 76 18.34 -6.01 -5.73
CA GLN A 76 17.52 -5.01 -6.44
C GLN A 76 18.34 -3.92 -7.14
N GLY A 77 19.64 -3.79 -6.84
CA GLY A 77 20.57 -2.87 -7.51
C GLY A 77 21.42 -3.49 -8.63
N ARG A 78 21.13 -4.71 -9.08
CA ARG A 78 21.94 -5.46 -10.08
C ARG A 78 21.29 -5.63 -11.46
N TYR A 79 20.30 -4.79 -11.81
CA TYR A 79 19.81 -4.64 -13.19
C TYR A 79 19.61 -3.17 -13.53
#